data_AF-D9S2J5-F1
#
_entry.id   AF-D9S2J5-F1
#
_cell.length_a   1.000
_cell.length_b   1.000
_cell.length_c   1.000
_cell.angle_alpha   90.00
_cell.angle_beta   90.00
_cell.angle_gamma   90.00
#
_symmetry.space_group_name_H-M   'P 1'
#
loop_
_entity.id
_entity.type
_entity.pdbx_description
1 polymer ?
#
loop_
_entity_poly.entity_id
_entity_poly.type
_entity_poly.pdbx_seq_one_letter_code
_entity_poly.pdbx_strand_id
1 'polypeptide(L)'
;MNAYDAAHELARALSCSPEYLEFKAAREELKKDPEAERMLKDLRAKQLEVEALRLSGKSSEEAEKQLENLFNVVSYHSGIKKYLEAESRFLVLMADIQRIIARAVDLDDWR
;
A
#
# COMPACT_ATOMS: atom_id res chain seq x y z
N MET A 1 -18.42 25.87 -3.14
CA MET A 1 -17.81 24.53 -3.30
C MET A 1 -18.46 23.63 -2.27
N ASN A 2 -19.17 22.58 -2.71
CA ASN A 2 -19.71 21.58 -1.80
C ASN A 2 -18.64 20.49 -1.52
N ALA A 3 -18.90 19.58 -0.57
CA ALA A 3 -17.93 18.54 -0.21
C ALA A 3 -17.60 17.59 -1.37
N TYR A 4 -18.54 17.33 -2.29
CA TYR A 4 -18.32 16.50 -3.47
C TYR A 4 -17.43 17.20 -4.51
N ASP A 5 -17.61 18.52 -4.72
CA ASP A 5 -16.77 19.31 -5.60
C ASP A 5 -15.32 19.30 -5.09
N ALA A 6 -15.13 19.50 -3.79
CA ALA A 6 -13.83 19.45 -3.13
C ALA A 6 -13.20 18.05 -3.22
N ALA A 7 -13.99 16.99 -3.06
CA ALA A 7 -13.51 15.61 -3.23
C ALA A 7 -13.06 15.33 -4.68
N HIS A 8 -13.76 15.87 -5.68
CA HIS A 8 -13.34 15.78 -7.08
C HIS A 8 -12.06 16.57 -7.37
N GLU A 9 -11.88 17.74 -6.75
CA GLU A 9 -10.63 18.49 -6.82
C GLU A 9 -9.46 17.74 -6.18
N LEU A 10 -9.68 17.18 -4.99
CA LEU A 10 -8.71 16.34 -4.30
C LEU A 10 -8.33 15.11 -5.15
N ALA A 11 -9.32 14.44 -5.76
CA ALA A 11 -9.07 13.30 -6.64
C ALA A 11 -8.21 13.69 -7.85
N ARG A 12 -8.46 14.85 -8.45
CA ARG A 12 -7.61 15.38 -9.53
C ARG A 12 -6.19 15.66 -9.05
N ALA A 13 -6.05 16.36 -7.92
CA ALA A 13 -4.75 16.67 -7.34
C ALA A 13 -3.94 15.40 -7.02
N LEU A 14 -4.58 14.39 -6.42
CA LEU A 14 -3.98 13.07 -6.16
C LEU A 14 -3.55 12.37 -7.44
N SER A 15 -4.39 12.39 -8.48
CA SER A 15 -4.07 11.75 -9.77
C SER A 15 -2.89 12.40 -10.50
N CYS A 16 -2.57 13.65 -10.17
CA CYS A 16 -1.44 14.40 -10.70
C CYS A 16 -0.25 14.47 -9.73
N SER A 17 -0.36 13.86 -8.54
CA SER A 17 0.69 13.95 -7.51
C SER A 17 1.91 13.14 -7.93
N PRO A 18 3.14 13.62 -7.61
CA PRO A 18 4.36 12.87 -7.90
C PRO A 18 4.32 11.45 -7.32
N GLU A 19 3.79 11.27 -6.11
CA GLU A 19 3.69 9.99 -5.43
C GLU A 19 2.82 9.00 -6.20
N TYR A 20 1.66 9.45 -6.70
CA TYR A 20 0.79 8.60 -7.51
C TYR A 20 1.39 8.28 -8.89
N LEU A 21 2.00 9.27 -9.54
CA LEU A 21 2.63 9.08 -10.85
C LEU A 21 3.81 8.11 -10.77
N GLU A 22 4.66 8.24 -9.74
CA GLU A 22 5.74 7.30 -9.46
C GLU A 22 5.22 5.90 -9.16
N PHE A 23 4.20 5.78 -8.32
CA PHE A 23 3.56 4.49 -8.03
C PHE A 23 3.00 3.84 -9.30
N LYS A 24 2.29 4.61 -10.13
CA LYS A 24 1.73 4.13 -11.39
C LYS A 24 2.82 3.67 -12.35
N ALA A 25 3.89 4.45 -12.52
CA ALA A 25 5.01 4.10 -13.38
C ALA A 25 5.74 2.83 -12.89
N ALA A 26 6.01 2.74 -11.58
CA ALA A 26 6.64 1.55 -11.01
C ALA A 26 5.76 0.29 -11.19
N ARG A 27 4.44 0.44 -11.07
CA ARG A 27 3.47 -0.64 -11.32
C ARG A 27 3.47 -1.09 -12.78
N GLU A 28 3.48 -0.15 -13.72
CA GLU A 28 3.51 -0.45 -15.16
C GLU A 28 4.81 -1.13 -15.56
N GLU A 29 5.94 -0.72 -14.97
CA GLU A 29 7.23 -1.37 -15.21
C GLU A 29 7.28 -2.78 -14.62
N LEU A 30 6.75 -2.98 -13.41
CA LEU A 30 6.69 -4.29 -12.77
C LEU A 30 5.81 -5.28 -13.56
N LYS A 31 4.73 -4.81 -14.20
CA LYS A 31 3.88 -5.65 -15.07
C LYS A 31 4.58 -6.18 -16.32
N LYS A 32 5.69 -5.56 -16.73
CA LYS A 32 6.49 -6.06 -17.87
C LYS A 32 7.38 -7.23 -17.47
N ASP A 33 7.49 -7.51 -16.17
CA ASP A 33 8.32 -8.56 -15.60
C ASP A 33 7.43 -9.64 -14.95
N PRO A 34 7.20 -10.78 -15.65
CA PRO A 34 6.36 -11.87 -15.14
C PRO A 34 6.92 -12.50 -13.86
N GLU A 35 8.24 -12.49 -13.66
CA GLU A 35 8.85 -13.03 -12.46
C GLU A 35 8.56 -12.12 -11.26
N ALA A 36 8.73 -10.81 -11.45
CA ALA A 36 8.41 -9.82 -10.44
C ALA A 36 6.93 -9.83 -10.04
N GLU A 37 6.02 -10.00 -11.01
CA GLU A 37 4.58 -10.12 -10.75
C GLU A 37 4.26 -11.37 -9.92
N ARG A 38 4.88 -12.52 -10.23
CA ARG A 38 4.71 -13.75 -9.45
C ARG A 38 5.20 -13.56 -8.02
N MET A 39 6.40 -13.03 -7.84
CA MET A 39 6.99 -12.81 -6.52
C MET A 39 6.16 -11.84 -5.67
N LEU A 40 5.63 -10.76 -6.28
CA LEU A 40 4.74 -9.82 -5.60
C LEU A 40 3.42 -10.50 -5.18
N LYS A 41 2.86 -11.34 -6.04
CA LYS A 41 1.63 -12.10 -5.73
C LYS A 41 1.83 -13.07 -4.57
N ASP A 42 2.96 -13.77 -4.53
CA ASP A 42 3.31 -14.69 -3.45
C ASP A 42 3.47 -13.94 -2.12
N LEU A 43 4.15 -12.78 -2.14
CA LEU A 43 4.28 -11.90 -0.98
C LEU A 43 2.90 -11.47 -0.44
N ARG A 44 2.00 -11.03 -1.32
CA ARG A 44 0.64 -10.58 -0.94
C ARG A 44 -0.21 -11.71 -0.39
N ALA A 45 -0.15 -12.89 -0.98
CA ALA A 45 -0.85 -14.07 -0.48
C ALA A 45 -0.38 -14.40 0.95
N LYS A 46 0.93 -14.35 1.20
CA LYS A 46 1.49 -14.61 2.53
C LYS A 46 1.13 -13.54 3.56
N GLN A 47 1.11 -12.25 3.15
CA GLN A 47 0.63 -11.17 4.02
C GLN A 47 -0.81 -11.43 4.48
N LEU A 48 -1.70 -11.79 3.55
CA LEU A 48 -3.10 -12.08 3.87
C LEU A 48 -3.25 -13.30 4.78
N GLU A 49 -2.44 -14.34 4.56
CA GLU A 49 -2.43 -15.53 5.42
C GLU A 49 -2.02 -15.18 6.86
N VAL A 50 -0.96 -14.37 7.03
CA VAL A 50 -0.51 -13.88 8.34
C VAL A 50 -1.61 -13.06 9.02
N GLU A 51 -2.25 -12.14 8.30
CA GLU A 51 -3.35 -11.34 8.85
C GLU A 51 -4.54 -12.21 9.27
N ALA A 52 -4.93 -13.20 8.45
CA ALA A 52 -5.99 -14.14 8.76
C ALA A 52 -5.67 -14.99 10.00
N LEU A 53 -4.43 -15.48 10.12
CA LEU A 53 -3.97 -16.22 11.30
C LEU A 53 -4.04 -15.36 12.56
N ARG A 54 -3.54 -14.11 12.49
CA ARG A 54 -3.59 -13.15 13.60
C ARG A 54 -5.02 -12.87 14.05
N LEU A 55 -5.95 -12.66 13.11
CA LEU A 55 -7.36 -12.45 13.41
C LEU A 55 -8.03 -13.70 14.01
N SER A 56 -7.62 -14.89 13.58
CA SER A 56 -8.14 -16.15 14.11
C SER A 56 -7.59 -16.53 15.51
N GLY A 57 -6.67 -15.73 16.06
CA GLY A 57 -6.01 -15.99 17.35
C GLY A 57 -5.07 -17.21 17.33
N LYS A 58 -4.70 -17.71 16.14
CA LYS A 58 -3.74 -18.79 15.97
C LYS A 58 -2.31 -18.23 15.91
N SER A 59 -1.32 -19.06 16.23
CA SER A 59 0.09 -18.66 16.10
C SER A 59 0.42 -18.33 14.64
N SER A 60 0.85 -17.10 14.40
CA SER A 60 1.32 -16.60 13.11
C SER A 60 2.84 -16.60 12.99
N GLU A 61 3.58 -16.98 14.04
CA GLU A 61 5.04 -16.82 14.15
C GLU A 61 5.83 -17.45 12.99
N GLU A 62 5.44 -18.65 12.56
CA GLU A 62 6.07 -19.32 11.42
C GLU A 62 5.73 -18.64 10.08
N ALA A 63 4.47 -18.22 9.91
CA ALA A 63 4.03 -17.52 8.71
C ALA A 63 4.66 -16.12 8.60
N GLU A 64 4.87 -15.45 9.73
CA GLU A 64 5.59 -14.17 9.84
C GLU A 64 7.06 -14.32 9.44
N LYS A 65 7.76 -15.34 9.96
CA LYS A 65 9.15 -15.63 9.53
C LYS A 65 9.24 -15.93 8.03
N GLN A 66 8.27 -16.67 7.48
CA GLN A 66 8.20 -16.92 6.04
C GLN A 66 7.94 -15.64 5.25
N LEU A 67 7.07 -14.76 5.74
CA LEU A 67 6.80 -13.46 5.13
C LEU A 67 8.04 -12.56 5.14
N GLU A 68 8.78 -12.50 6.24
CA GLU A 68 10.04 -11.76 6.34
C GLU A 68 11.09 -12.29 5.34
N ASN A 69 11.22 -13.60 5.21
CA ASN A 69 12.11 -14.21 4.23
C ASN A 69 11.71 -13.87 2.80
N LEU A 70 10.42 -13.95 2.47
CA LEU A 70 9.90 -13.52 1.17
C LEU A 70 10.19 -12.05 0.93
N PHE A 71 9.99 -11.19 1.94
CA PHE A 71 10.30 -9.77 1.87
C PHE A 71 11.78 -9.52 1.54
N ASN A 72 12.69 -10.24 2.20
CA ASN A 72 14.11 -10.16 1.92
C ASN A 72 14.42 -10.56 0.48
N VAL A 73 13.84 -11.65 -0.02
CA VAL A 73 14.04 -12.11 -1.41
C VAL A 73 13.52 -11.08 -2.42
N VAL A 74 12.31 -10.54 -2.24
CA VAL A 74 11.78 -9.51 -3.15
C VAL A 74 12.54 -8.19 -3.07
N SER A 75 13.18 -7.89 -1.93
CA SER A 75 13.96 -6.66 -1.76
C SER A 75 15.20 -6.61 -2.67
N TYR A 76 15.73 -7.77 -3.08
CA TYR A 76 16.82 -7.86 -4.06
C TYR A 76 16.33 -7.56 -5.49
N HIS A 77 15.03 -7.73 -5.77
CA HIS A 77 14.47 -7.40 -7.05
C HIS A 77 14.19 -5.90 -7.15
N SER A 78 15.07 -5.18 -7.87
CA SER A 78 15.02 -3.72 -7.95
C SER A 78 13.67 -3.16 -8.43
N GLY A 79 12.96 -3.88 -9.31
CA GLY A 79 11.62 -3.50 -9.77
C GLY A 79 10.55 -3.61 -8.66
N ILE A 80 10.58 -4.68 -7.86
CA ILE A 80 9.62 -4.88 -6.77
C ILE A 80 9.90 -3.88 -5.65
N LYS A 81 11.18 -3.70 -5.29
CA LYS A 81 11.60 -2.72 -4.30
C LYS A 81 11.11 -1.31 -4.64
N LYS A 82 11.35 -0.84 -5.87
CA LYS A 82 10.86 0.47 -6.33
C LYS A 82 9.34 0.59 -6.26
N TYR A 83 8.63 -0.47 -6.65
CA TYR A 83 7.16 -0.50 -6.53
C TYR A 83 6.70 -0.38 -5.08
N LEU A 84 7.27 -1.17 -4.16
CA LEU A 84 6.90 -1.15 -2.74
C LEU A 84 7.24 0.20 -2.07
N GLU A 85 8.37 0.81 -2.42
CA GLU A 85 8.75 2.13 -1.92
C GLU A 85 7.78 3.21 -2.41
N ALA A 86 7.43 3.21 -3.70
CA ALA A 86 6.48 4.16 -4.27
C ALA A 86 5.06 3.96 -3.70
N GLU A 87 4.65 2.70 -3.51
CA GLU A 87 3.39 2.35 -2.87
C GLU A 87 3.34 2.86 -1.42
N SER A 88 4.40 2.64 -0.64
CA SER A 88 4.49 3.12 0.75
C SER A 88 4.36 4.65 0.81
N ARG A 89 5.09 5.39 -0.03
CA ARG A 89 4.98 6.86 -0.11
C ARG A 89 3.56 7.31 -0.41
N PHE A 90 2.92 6.67 -1.40
CA PHE A 90 1.54 6.98 -1.76
C PHE A 90 0.54 6.66 -0.63
N LEU A 91 0.71 5.54 0.07
CA LEU A 91 -0.14 5.17 1.21
C LEU A 91 -0.01 6.15 2.38
N VAL A 92 1.20 6.65 2.66
CA VAL A 92 1.41 7.69 3.69
C VAL A 92 0.67 8.97 3.32
N LEU A 93 0.82 9.45 2.08
CA LEU A 93 0.08 10.62 1.59
C LEU A 93 -1.43 10.45 1.75
N MET A 94 -1.97 9.30 1.35
CA MET A 94 -3.40 8.99 1.47
C MET A 94 -3.86 8.96 2.92
N ALA A 95 -3.10 8.35 3.82
CA ALA A 95 -3.42 8.29 5.25
C ALA A 95 -3.40 9.68 5.89
N ASP A 96 -2.45 10.54 5.51
CA ASP A 96 -2.39 11.93 5.99
C ASP A 96 -3.60 12.74 5.53
N ILE A 97 -4.01 12.61 4.27
CA ILE A 97 -5.20 13.25 3.73
C ILE A 97 -6.47 12.77 4.45
N GLN A 98 -6.62 11.46 4.64
CA GLN A 98 -7.74 10.89 5.39
C GLN A 98 -7.80 11.43 6.82
N ARG A 99 -6.65 11.54 7.49
CA ARG A 99 -6.54 12.12 8.83
C ARG A 99 -6.92 13.60 8.86
N ILE A 100 -6.52 14.40 7.86
CA ILE A 100 -6.92 15.81 7.75
C ILE A 100 -8.45 15.93 7.63
N ILE A 101 -9.06 15.09 6.79
CA ILE A 101 -10.51 15.07 6.59
C ILE A 101 -11.24 14.62 7.86
N ALA A 102 -10.77 13.55 8.51
CA ALA A 102 -11.37 13.00 9.74
C ALA A 102 -11.34 14.03 10.89
N ARG A 103 -10.21 14.72 11.07
CA ARG A 103 -10.06 15.79 12.06
C ARG A 103 -10.96 16.99 11.81
N ALA A 104 -11.28 17.28 10.55
CA ALA A 104 -12.13 18.43 10.22
C ALA A 104 -13.61 18.21 10.60
N VAL A 105 -14.02 16.98 10.86
CA VAL A 105 -15.40 16.61 11.21
C VAL A 105 -15.49 15.93 12.58
N ASP A 106 -14.47 16.13 13.43
CA ASP A 106 -14.35 15.55 14.78
C ASP A 106 -14.65 14.04 14.83
N LEU A 107 -14.31 13.32 13.74
CA LEU A 107 -14.50 11.86 13.67
C LEU A 107 -13.63 11.11 14.69
N ASP A 108 -12.60 11.78 15.21
CA ASP A 108 -11.67 11.25 16.21
C ASP A 108 -12.19 11.39 17.67
N ASP A 109 -13.25 12.18 17.92
CA ASP A 109 -13.70 12.60 19.26
C ASP A 109 -14.73 11.67 19.94
N TRP A 110 -14.93 10.44 19.44
CA TRP A 110 -15.77 9.44 20.11
C TRP A 110 -15.01 8.59 21.16
N ARG A 111 -13.84 9.05 21.61
CA ARG A 111 -13.03 8.39 22.66
C ARG A 111 -13.19 9.02 24.03
#